data_AF-A0A1A8A003-F1
#
_entry.id   AF-A0A1A8A003-F1
#
_cell.length_a   1.000
_cell.length_b   1.000
_cell.length_c   1.000
_cell.angle_alpha   90.00
_cell.angle_beta   90.00
_cell.angle_gamma   90.00
#
_symmetry.space_group_name_H-M   'P 1'
#
loop_
_entity.id
_entity.type
_entity.pdbx_description
1 polymer ?
#
loop_
_entity_poly.entity_id
_entity_poly.type
_entity_poly.pdbx_seq_one_letter_code
_entity_poly.pdbx_strand_id
1 'polypeptide(L)'
;ASVEAPSRRLLEGCRKTDLLQVAAHFELEVPKQLRKEELRTFVVEFLTDQGVIPPLSDAGAPAAMSEEENAVPRGSPPPSPLSSEGEPAQPSPPRSPRSPERLRLKIRLAQLQIEAEERAQERKLKAELEMRRWELQTNADTAVRIRQLELQAQADAQVKQESRVDPPSSPDDRSSIKPAPETYSTPSSYHAFDLGKCIPLMPSFREAEVDGYFVAFERIASALQWPRDVWPLLLQCKLTGRALEVMSALSAIDSLDYDCVKANILTAYELVPEAYRLRFRRGRPLDGQTYTEFAREKSIQFEKWCSASKVNSYETL
;
A
#
# COMPACT_ATOMS: atom_id res chain seq x y z
N ALA A 1 13.85 -15.87 -22.45
CA ALA A 1 14.96 -16.20 -21.54
C ALA A 1 15.77 -17.32 -22.18
N SER A 2 17.09 -17.34 -22.00
CA SER A 2 17.98 -18.27 -22.69
C SER A 2 17.68 -19.73 -22.34
N VAL A 3 17.46 -20.58 -23.35
CA VAL A 3 17.56 -22.03 -23.16
C VAL A 3 19.04 -22.37 -23.15
N GLU A 4 19.49 -22.97 -22.05
CA GLU A 4 20.89 -23.32 -21.83
C GLU A 4 21.33 -24.40 -22.84
N ALA A 5 22.42 -24.17 -23.57
CA ALA A 5 22.80 -25.01 -24.69
C ALA A 5 23.07 -26.47 -24.25
N PRO A 6 22.55 -27.48 -24.95
CA PRO A 6 22.66 -28.88 -24.53
C PRO A 6 24.10 -29.39 -24.67
N SER A 7 24.90 -29.19 -23.62
CA SER A 7 26.31 -29.61 -23.58
C SER A 7 26.47 -31.09 -23.92
N ARG A 8 27.50 -31.45 -24.71
CA ARG A 8 27.72 -32.81 -25.28
C ARG A 8 27.41 -33.93 -24.27
N ARG A 9 27.92 -33.80 -23.05
CA ARG A 9 27.79 -34.76 -21.92
C ARG A 9 26.34 -35.18 -21.60
N LEU A 10 25.35 -34.33 -21.83
CA LEU A 10 23.94 -34.67 -21.62
C LEU A 10 23.45 -35.70 -22.66
N LEU A 11 23.79 -35.50 -23.94
CA LEU A 11 23.46 -36.42 -25.03
C LEU A 11 24.15 -37.79 -24.89
N GLU A 12 25.26 -37.86 -24.15
CA GLU A 12 25.96 -39.12 -23.85
C GLU A 12 25.17 -40.01 -22.88
N GLY A 13 24.48 -39.39 -21.91
CA GLY A 13 23.61 -40.07 -20.94
C GLY A 13 22.20 -40.38 -21.44
N CYS A 14 21.75 -39.76 -22.53
CA CYS A 14 20.41 -39.95 -23.09
C CYS A 14 20.13 -41.41 -23.52
N ARG A 15 18.89 -41.86 -23.32
CA ARG A 15 18.39 -43.14 -23.83
C ARG A 15 18.04 -43.00 -25.31
N LYS A 16 17.89 -44.13 -26.01
CA LYS A 16 17.52 -44.13 -27.45
C LYS A 16 16.18 -43.42 -27.71
N THR A 17 15.23 -43.49 -26.77
CA THR A 17 13.98 -42.74 -26.80
C THR A 17 14.19 -41.23 -26.82
N ASP A 18 15.12 -40.76 -25.99
CA ASP A 18 15.34 -39.36 -25.71
C ASP A 18 16.13 -38.72 -26.87
N LEU A 19 17.10 -39.46 -27.43
CA LEU A 19 17.79 -39.11 -28.68
C LEU A 19 16.82 -39.02 -29.88
N LEU A 20 15.79 -39.88 -29.95
CA LEU A 20 14.74 -39.78 -30.98
C LEU A 20 13.81 -38.57 -30.75
N GLN A 21 13.56 -38.17 -29.50
CA GLN A 21 12.81 -36.95 -29.20
C GLN A 21 13.61 -35.68 -29.53
N VAL A 22 14.92 -35.68 -29.26
CA VAL A 22 15.83 -34.60 -29.71
C VAL A 22 15.83 -34.53 -31.24
N ALA A 23 16.00 -35.65 -31.93
CA ALA A 23 15.95 -35.68 -33.40
C ALA A 23 14.61 -35.13 -33.95
N ALA A 24 13.48 -35.56 -33.40
CA ALA A 24 12.16 -35.04 -33.79
C ALA A 24 11.96 -33.55 -33.47
N HIS A 25 12.60 -33.02 -32.43
CA HIS A 25 12.54 -31.59 -32.08
C HIS A 25 13.37 -30.70 -33.03
N PHE A 26 14.42 -31.25 -33.63
CA PHE A 26 15.25 -30.60 -34.66
C PHE A 26 14.91 -31.07 -36.10
N GLU A 27 13.71 -31.64 -36.30
CA GLU A 27 13.16 -32.11 -37.59
C GLU A 27 14.08 -33.06 -38.40
N LEU A 28 14.92 -33.83 -37.69
CA LEU A 28 15.85 -34.80 -38.29
C LEU A 28 15.16 -36.07 -38.80
N GLU A 29 15.28 -36.35 -40.10
CA GLU A 29 14.87 -37.63 -40.71
C GLU A 29 15.81 -38.79 -40.34
N VAL A 30 15.63 -39.34 -39.14
CA VAL A 30 16.41 -40.49 -38.65
C VAL A 30 15.99 -41.80 -39.36
N PRO A 31 16.92 -42.54 -39.99
CA PRO A 31 16.60 -43.84 -40.57
C PRO A 31 16.17 -44.85 -39.49
N LYS A 32 15.04 -45.53 -39.72
CA LYS A 32 14.21 -46.17 -38.69
C LYS A 32 14.83 -47.36 -37.92
N GLN A 33 16.10 -47.72 -38.14
CA GLN A 33 16.76 -48.89 -37.55
C GLN A 33 18.17 -48.65 -36.94
N LEU A 34 18.69 -47.42 -36.87
CA LEU A 34 20.01 -47.15 -36.25
C LEU A 34 20.13 -47.68 -34.80
N ARG A 35 21.33 -48.12 -34.41
CA ARG A 35 21.68 -48.45 -33.01
C ARG A 35 21.81 -47.17 -32.17
N LYS A 36 21.83 -47.30 -30.83
CA LYS A 36 21.89 -46.13 -29.92
C LYS A 36 23.09 -45.23 -30.20
N GLU A 37 24.28 -45.81 -30.34
CA GLU A 37 25.50 -45.01 -30.51
C GLU A 37 25.61 -44.42 -31.92
N GLU A 38 25.16 -45.13 -32.96
CA GLU A 38 25.02 -44.57 -34.33
C GLU A 38 24.11 -43.34 -34.34
N LEU A 39 22.94 -43.45 -33.70
CA LEU A 39 21.99 -42.34 -33.54
C LEU A 39 22.59 -41.18 -32.74
N ARG A 40 23.34 -41.48 -31.67
CA ARG A 40 24.03 -40.46 -30.85
C ARG A 40 25.08 -39.72 -31.67
N THR A 41 25.91 -40.41 -32.46
CA THR A 41 26.89 -39.77 -33.34
C THR A 41 26.19 -38.84 -34.31
N PHE A 42 25.19 -39.32 -35.05
CA PHE A 42 24.45 -38.54 -36.04
C PHE A 42 23.77 -37.29 -35.46
N VAL A 43 23.15 -37.40 -34.27
CA VAL A 43 22.53 -36.24 -33.58
C VAL A 43 23.59 -35.27 -33.05
N VAL A 44 24.73 -35.75 -32.53
CA VAL A 44 25.82 -34.89 -32.04
C VAL A 44 26.55 -34.18 -33.18
N GLU A 45 26.72 -34.84 -34.33
CA GLU A 45 27.29 -34.30 -35.56
C GLU A 45 26.42 -33.15 -36.09
N PHE A 46 25.13 -33.41 -36.35
CA PHE A 46 24.19 -32.38 -36.81
C PHE A 46 24.07 -31.19 -35.83
N LEU A 47 24.05 -31.43 -34.51
CA LEU A 47 24.02 -30.34 -33.52
C LEU A 47 25.36 -29.59 -33.39
N THR A 48 26.46 -30.14 -33.93
CA THR A 48 27.72 -29.41 -34.12
C THR A 48 27.64 -28.53 -35.37
N ASP A 49 27.14 -29.06 -36.49
CA ASP A 49 26.99 -28.33 -37.76
C ASP A 49 25.99 -27.17 -37.67
N GLN A 50 24.91 -27.33 -36.90
CA GLN A 50 23.96 -26.26 -36.57
C GLN A 50 24.51 -25.25 -35.55
N GLY A 51 25.78 -25.35 -35.13
CA GLY A 51 26.43 -24.41 -34.22
C GLY A 51 25.93 -24.42 -32.77
N VAL A 52 25.03 -25.34 -32.42
CA VAL A 52 24.45 -25.47 -31.06
C VAL A 52 25.48 -26.01 -30.06
N ILE A 53 26.50 -26.72 -30.55
CA ILE A 53 27.51 -27.40 -29.75
C ILE A 53 28.92 -27.12 -30.31
N PRO A 54 29.90 -26.66 -29.50
CA PRO A 54 31.27 -26.47 -29.97
C PRO A 54 31.94 -27.77 -30.46
N PRO A 55 32.76 -27.74 -31.53
CA PRO A 55 33.65 -28.83 -31.90
C PRO A 55 34.78 -28.99 -30.86
N LEU A 56 35.29 -30.22 -30.73
CA LEU A 56 36.47 -30.49 -29.90
C LEU A 56 37.74 -30.18 -30.70
N SER A 57 38.61 -29.33 -30.15
CA SER A 57 40.00 -29.20 -30.61
C SER A 57 40.93 -29.57 -29.45
N ASP A 58 41.84 -30.49 -29.72
CA ASP A 58 43.00 -30.80 -28.90
C ASP A 58 44.24 -30.06 -29.46
N ALA A 59 45.39 -30.21 -28.80
CA ALA A 59 46.72 -29.67 -29.11
C ALA A 59 46.93 -28.15 -28.95
N GLY A 60 47.81 -27.77 -28.02
CA GLY A 60 48.27 -26.39 -27.80
C GLY A 60 49.02 -26.19 -26.48
N ALA A 61 50.32 -26.48 -26.44
CA ALA A 61 51.20 -26.35 -25.26
C ALA A 61 52.13 -25.11 -25.39
N PRO A 62 53.13 -24.90 -24.50
CA PRO A 62 53.05 -24.74 -23.04
C PRO A 62 53.66 -23.39 -22.58
N ALA A 63 53.64 -23.10 -21.27
CA ALA A 63 54.49 -22.08 -20.66
C ALA A 63 55.00 -22.53 -19.28
N ALA A 64 56.32 -22.55 -19.10
CA ALA A 64 57.03 -22.56 -17.81
C ALA A 64 57.48 -21.12 -17.48
N MET A 65 58.04 -20.75 -16.32
CA MET A 65 58.61 -21.49 -15.19
C MET A 65 57.99 -20.96 -13.85
N SER A 66 58.34 -21.38 -12.62
CA SER A 66 59.67 -21.44 -11.98
C SER A 66 59.79 -22.51 -10.89
N GLU A 67 61.03 -22.90 -10.56
CA GLU A 67 61.43 -23.57 -9.31
C GLU A 67 61.23 -22.65 -8.07
N GLU A 68 61.33 -23.06 -6.79
CA GLU A 68 61.86 -24.26 -6.09
C GLU A 68 60.96 -24.49 -4.81
N GLU A 69 61.15 -25.37 -3.80
CA GLU A 69 62.25 -26.22 -3.32
C GLU A 69 61.75 -27.39 -2.39
N ASN A 70 62.63 -28.39 -2.20
CA ASN A 70 62.86 -29.19 -0.98
C ASN A 70 61.94 -30.36 -0.49
N ALA A 71 62.62 -31.27 0.24
CA ALA A 71 62.14 -32.22 1.28
C ALA A 71 61.28 -33.47 0.92
N VAL A 72 61.97 -34.51 0.41
CA VAL A 72 61.69 -35.96 0.61
C VAL A 72 62.03 -36.39 2.08
N PRO A 73 61.76 -37.62 2.64
CA PRO A 73 61.17 -38.86 2.07
C PRO A 73 60.27 -39.77 2.99
N ARG A 74 59.92 -40.97 2.45
CA ARG A 74 59.55 -42.28 3.10
C ARG A 74 58.13 -42.51 3.64
N GLY A 75 57.58 -43.72 3.44
CA GLY A 75 56.51 -44.22 4.33
C GLY A 75 55.55 -45.37 3.95
N SER A 76 55.93 -46.40 3.17
CA SER A 76 55.20 -47.71 3.12
C SER A 76 56.13 -48.81 3.67
N PRO A 77 55.67 -50.00 4.15
CA PRO A 77 54.33 -50.67 4.16
C PRO A 77 53.89 -50.96 5.64
N PRO A 78 53.16 -52.04 6.10
CA PRO A 78 52.43 -53.17 5.46
C PRO A 78 50.97 -53.41 6.00
N PRO A 79 50.24 -54.48 5.57
CA PRO A 79 48.81 -54.69 5.91
C PRO A 79 48.49 -55.87 6.89
N SER A 80 47.23 -55.90 7.38
CA SER A 80 46.54 -57.02 8.08
C SER A 80 46.98 -57.31 9.54
N PRO A 81 46.15 -57.98 10.41
CA PRO A 81 45.02 -58.89 10.15
C PRO A 81 43.72 -58.66 10.99
N LEU A 82 42.87 -59.69 11.11
CA LEU A 82 41.48 -59.69 11.62
C LEU A 82 41.34 -59.72 13.16
N SER A 83 40.27 -59.08 13.67
CA SER A 83 39.35 -59.53 14.74
C SER A 83 38.16 -58.55 14.78
N SER A 84 36.89 -58.96 14.67
CA SER A 84 36.04 -59.63 15.66
C SER A 84 35.70 -58.77 16.89
N GLU A 85 34.55 -58.10 16.88
CA GLU A 85 33.35 -58.45 17.67
C GLU A 85 32.12 -57.66 17.17
N GLY A 86 30.92 -57.90 17.72
CA GLY A 86 29.63 -57.46 17.13
C GLY A 86 28.94 -56.29 17.83
N GLU A 87 28.19 -55.50 17.05
CA GLU A 87 27.37 -54.37 17.52
C GLU A 87 25.93 -54.47 16.93
N PRO A 88 24.86 -54.16 17.69
CA PRO A 88 23.49 -54.56 17.31
C PRO A 88 22.84 -53.72 16.20
N ALA A 89 21.88 -54.32 15.50
CA ALA A 89 21.20 -53.73 14.35
C ALA A 89 20.42 -52.45 14.70
N GLN A 90 20.73 -51.34 14.03
CA GLN A 90 19.92 -50.12 14.08
C GLN A 90 18.61 -50.28 13.29
N PRO A 91 17.51 -49.65 13.74
CA PRO A 91 16.24 -49.66 13.01
C PRO A 91 16.37 -48.88 11.69
N SER A 92 15.82 -49.44 10.61
CA SER A 92 15.83 -48.79 9.29
C SER A 92 15.02 -47.49 9.28
N PRO A 93 15.44 -46.44 8.56
CA PRO A 93 14.67 -45.20 8.44
C PRO A 93 13.31 -45.46 7.77
N PRO A 94 12.27 -44.67 8.10
CA PRO A 94 10.93 -44.87 7.55
C PRO A 94 10.93 -44.74 6.04
N ARG A 95 10.28 -45.67 5.35
CA ARG A 95 10.15 -45.66 3.88
C ARG A 95 9.48 -44.36 3.42
N SER A 96 10.21 -43.57 2.63
CA SER A 96 9.62 -42.45 1.87
C SER A 96 8.39 -42.92 1.09
N PRO A 97 7.30 -42.12 1.05
CA PRO A 97 6.08 -42.44 0.29
C PRO A 97 6.39 -42.86 -1.14
N ARG A 98 5.70 -43.88 -1.64
CA ARG A 98 5.98 -44.45 -2.97
C ARG A 98 5.68 -43.40 -4.04
N SER A 99 6.49 -43.36 -5.10
CA SER A 99 6.38 -42.38 -6.19
C SER A 99 4.94 -42.07 -6.69
N PRO A 100 4.00 -43.03 -6.86
CA PRO A 100 2.61 -42.71 -7.22
C PRO A 100 1.86 -41.84 -6.19
N GLU A 101 2.16 -41.92 -4.89
CA GLU A 101 1.50 -41.11 -3.86
C GLU A 101 1.94 -39.65 -3.96
N ARG A 102 3.25 -39.42 -4.18
CA ARG A 102 3.82 -38.09 -4.43
C ARG A 102 3.24 -37.46 -5.71
N LEU A 103 2.90 -38.26 -6.72
CA LEU A 103 2.22 -37.78 -7.93
C LEU A 103 0.75 -37.42 -7.66
N ARG A 104 -0.01 -38.25 -6.94
CA ARG A 104 -1.39 -37.96 -6.53
C ARG A 104 -1.48 -36.66 -5.71
N LEU A 105 -0.56 -36.44 -4.77
CA LEU A 105 -0.48 -35.21 -3.99
C LEU A 105 -0.19 -33.98 -4.86
N LYS A 106 0.73 -34.07 -5.83
CA LYS A 106 0.98 -32.99 -6.81
C LYS A 106 -0.24 -32.65 -7.63
N ILE A 107 -0.98 -33.65 -8.13
CA ILE A 107 -2.21 -33.44 -8.90
C ILE A 107 -3.28 -32.74 -8.05
N ARG A 108 -3.48 -33.17 -6.79
CA ARG A 108 -4.46 -32.54 -5.90
C ARG A 108 -4.07 -31.12 -5.50
N LEU A 109 -2.78 -30.83 -5.32
CA LEU A 109 -2.28 -29.48 -5.08
C LEU A 109 -2.55 -28.57 -6.28
N ALA A 110 -2.21 -29.01 -7.50
CA ALA A 110 -2.44 -28.24 -8.72
C ALA A 110 -3.94 -27.96 -8.96
N GLN A 111 -4.81 -28.95 -8.72
CA GLN A 111 -6.26 -28.75 -8.75
C GLN A 111 -6.70 -27.66 -7.78
N LEU A 112 -6.35 -27.77 -6.49
CA LEU A 112 -6.72 -26.79 -5.46
C LEU A 112 -6.19 -25.38 -5.76
N GLN A 113 -5.03 -25.28 -6.41
CA GLN A 113 -4.45 -24.01 -6.80
C GLN A 113 -5.23 -23.35 -7.95
N ILE A 114 -5.58 -24.10 -9.01
CA ILE A 114 -6.47 -23.63 -10.09
C ILE A 114 -7.84 -23.22 -9.49
N GLU A 115 -8.40 -24.05 -8.61
CA GLU A 115 -9.68 -23.83 -7.92
C GLU A 115 -9.66 -22.62 -6.94
N ALA A 116 -8.48 -22.14 -6.58
CA ALA A 116 -8.28 -20.92 -5.78
C ALA A 116 -8.05 -19.69 -6.67
N GLU A 117 -7.30 -19.84 -7.77
CA GLU A 117 -7.06 -18.79 -8.78
C GLU A 117 -8.35 -18.42 -9.52
N GLU A 118 -9.16 -19.40 -9.93
CA GLU A 118 -10.49 -19.18 -10.54
C GLU A 118 -11.40 -18.38 -9.61
N ARG A 119 -11.52 -18.79 -8.34
CA ARG A 119 -12.28 -18.03 -7.33
C ARG A 119 -11.67 -16.66 -6.99
N ALA A 120 -10.38 -16.44 -7.22
CA ALA A 120 -9.78 -15.13 -7.09
C ALA A 120 -10.13 -14.23 -8.29
N GLN A 121 -10.21 -14.79 -9.49
CA GLN A 121 -10.68 -14.09 -10.70
C GLN A 121 -12.18 -13.78 -10.62
N GLU A 122 -13.02 -14.73 -10.24
CA GLU A 122 -14.47 -14.53 -10.05
C GLU A 122 -14.75 -13.41 -9.05
N ARG A 123 -14.08 -13.41 -7.88
CA ARG A 123 -14.23 -12.33 -6.88
C ARG A 123 -13.78 -10.97 -7.42
N LYS A 124 -12.71 -10.91 -8.21
CA LYS A 124 -12.24 -9.67 -8.86
C LYS A 124 -13.28 -9.14 -9.85
N LEU A 125 -13.73 -9.98 -10.78
CA LEU A 125 -14.75 -9.62 -11.79
C LEU A 125 -16.07 -9.21 -11.12
N LYS A 126 -16.48 -9.90 -10.05
CA LYS A 126 -17.67 -9.52 -9.28
C LYS A 126 -17.52 -8.15 -8.64
N ALA A 127 -16.39 -7.89 -7.96
CA ALA A 127 -16.10 -6.59 -7.34
C ALA A 127 -15.97 -5.46 -8.38
N GLU A 128 -15.38 -5.73 -9.55
CA GLU A 128 -15.27 -4.79 -10.67
C GLU A 128 -16.66 -4.43 -11.23
N LEU A 129 -17.53 -5.41 -11.46
CA LEU A 129 -18.91 -5.18 -11.90
C LEU A 129 -19.77 -4.49 -10.82
N GLU A 130 -19.46 -4.71 -9.54
CA GLU A 130 -20.12 -4.06 -8.40
C GLU A 130 -19.69 -2.58 -8.29
N MET A 131 -18.39 -2.31 -8.34
CA MET A 131 -17.84 -0.95 -8.47
C MET A 131 -18.41 -0.23 -9.68
N ARG A 132 -18.47 -0.88 -10.86
CA ARG A 132 -18.98 -0.24 -12.08
C ARG A 132 -20.47 0.07 -12.03
N ARG A 133 -21.26 -0.73 -11.31
CA ARG A 133 -22.67 -0.41 -11.00
C ARG A 133 -22.78 0.76 -10.03
N TRP A 134 -21.96 0.78 -8.97
CA TRP A 134 -21.92 1.87 -8.00
C TRP A 134 -21.51 3.21 -8.64
N GLU A 135 -20.48 3.21 -9.49
CA GLU A 135 -20.08 4.37 -10.30
C GLU A 135 -21.24 4.88 -11.16
N LEU A 136 -21.92 3.99 -11.90
CA LEU A 136 -22.99 4.36 -12.81
C LEU A 136 -24.21 4.93 -12.06
N GLN A 137 -24.56 4.35 -10.91
CA GLN A 137 -25.62 4.86 -10.05
C GLN A 137 -25.24 6.23 -9.47
N THR A 138 -24.06 6.35 -8.87
CA THR A 138 -23.57 7.62 -8.29
C THR A 138 -23.53 8.73 -9.33
N ASN A 139 -23.08 8.42 -10.56
CA ASN A 139 -23.03 9.36 -11.68
C ASN A 139 -24.45 9.77 -12.15
N ALA A 140 -25.40 8.83 -12.18
CA ALA A 140 -26.80 9.15 -12.49
C ALA A 140 -27.42 10.07 -11.43
N ASP A 141 -27.20 9.77 -10.14
CA ASP A 141 -27.70 10.58 -9.02
C ASP A 141 -27.09 11.99 -9.02
N THR A 142 -25.80 12.15 -9.32
CA THR A 142 -25.17 13.47 -9.47
C THR A 142 -25.67 14.21 -10.71
N ALA A 143 -25.87 13.54 -11.85
CA ALA A 143 -26.41 14.14 -13.06
C ALA A 143 -27.85 14.65 -12.88
N VAL A 144 -28.71 13.88 -12.21
CA VAL A 144 -30.07 14.30 -11.83
C VAL A 144 -30.01 15.51 -10.89
N ARG A 145 -29.13 15.49 -9.88
CA ARG A 145 -28.97 16.61 -8.93
C ARG A 145 -28.49 17.89 -9.61
N ILE A 146 -27.51 17.80 -10.52
CA ILE A 146 -27.04 18.92 -11.33
C ILE A 146 -28.20 19.46 -12.17
N ARG A 147 -28.95 18.60 -12.87
CA ARG A 147 -30.06 19.04 -13.72
C ARG A 147 -31.20 19.68 -12.91
N GLN A 148 -31.46 19.22 -11.70
CA GLN A 148 -32.44 19.84 -10.81
C GLN A 148 -32.00 21.26 -10.37
N LEU A 149 -30.72 21.45 -10.07
CA LEU A 149 -30.16 22.78 -9.75
C LEU A 149 -30.17 23.72 -10.96
N GLU A 150 -29.89 23.22 -12.17
CA GLU A 150 -30.03 24.01 -13.42
C GLU A 150 -31.46 24.51 -13.63
N LEU A 151 -32.46 23.63 -13.45
CA LEU A 151 -33.87 23.97 -13.62
C LEU A 151 -34.36 24.96 -12.54
N GLN A 152 -33.90 24.80 -11.29
CA GLN A 152 -34.19 25.75 -10.23
C GLN A 152 -33.60 27.14 -10.52
N ALA A 153 -32.32 27.20 -10.93
CA ALA A 153 -31.67 28.45 -11.29
C ALA A 153 -32.33 29.14 -12.50
N GLN A 154 -32.88 28.38 -13.45
CA GLN A 154 -33.67 28.91 -14.57
C GLN A 154 -35.04 29.46 -14.10
N ALA A 155 -35.72 28.77 -13.19
CA ALA A 155 -36.97 29.26 -12.60
C ALA A 155 -36.75 30.56 -11.79
N ASP A 156 -35.73 30.59 -10.93
CA ASP A 156 -35.36 31.79 -10.15
C ASP A 156 -34.98 32.97 -11.06
N ALA A 157 -34.32 32.70 -12.19
CA ALA A 157 -34.00 33.70 -13.20
C ALA A 157 -35.26 34.22 -13.94
N GLN A 158 -36.20 33.34 -14.28
CA GLN A 158 -37.49 33.73 -14.88
C GLN A 158 -38.31 34.60 -13.94
N VAL A 159 -38.50 34.19 -12.68
CA VAL A 159 -39.21 34.99 -11.67
C VAL A 159 -38.60 36.38 -11.51
N LYS A 160 -37.26 36.48 -11.51
CA LYS A 160 -36.52 37.75 -11.39
C LYS A 160 -36.55 38.61 -12.66
N GLN A 161 -36.90 38.03 -13.82
CA GLN A 161 -37.12 38.75 -15.06
C GLN A 161 -38.58 39.21 -15.20
N GLU A 162 -39.53 38.39 -14.75
CA GLU A 162 -40.96 38.65 -14.77
C GLU A 162 -41.37 39.68 -13.69
N SER A 163 -40.66 39.72 -12.56
CA SER A 163 -40.74 40.80 -11.55
C SER A 163 -40.15 42.14 -12.01
N ARG A 164 -39.87 42.32 -13.31
CA ARG A 164 -39.24 43.52 -13.90
C ARG A 164 -40.09 44.15 -15.02
N VAL A 165 -41.39 43.90 -15.01
CA VAL A 165 -42.36 44.58 -15.90
C VAL A 165 -42.82 45.89 -15.26
N ASP A 166 -42.61 47.01 -15.94
CA ASP A 166 -42.93 48.36 -15.45
C ASP A 166 -44.46 48.62 -15.33
N PRO A 167 -44.89 49.45 -14.36
CA PRO A 167 -46.26 49.96 -14.31
C PRO A 167 -46.50 51.08 -15.38
N PRO A 168 -47.73 51.22 -15.91
CA PRO A 168 -48.03 52.18 -16.98
C PRO A 168 -48.40 53.60 -16.49
N SER A 169 -48.17 54.58 -17.36
CA SER A 169 -48.59 56.01 -17.26
C SER A 169 -47.88 56.85 -16.17
N SER A 170 -47.60 58.15 -16.35
CA SER A 170 -47.85 59.12 -17.46
C SER A 170 -46.79 60.26 -17.43
N PRO A 171 -46.74 61.20 -18.40
CA PRO A 171 -45.72 62.25 -18.47
C PRO A 171 -45.96 63.49 -17.58
N ASP A 172 -45.00 64.43 -17.64
CA ASP A 172 -44.90 65.74 -16.96
C ASP A 172 -44.61 65.70 -15.44
N ASP A 173 -43.86 66.63 -14.81
CA ASP A 173 -43.23 67.88 -15.26
C ASP A 173 -41.81 68.06 -14.65
N ARG A 174 -41.07 69.09 -15.09
CA ARG A 174 -39.71 69.47 -14.69
C ARG A 174 -39.57 69.91 -13.21
N SER A 175 -38.45 69.55 -12.58
CA SER A 175 -37.57 70.54 -11.90
C SER A 175 -36.24 69.93 -11.44
N SER A 176 -35.28 70.77 -11.04
CA SER A 176 -33.85 70.43 -10.97
C SER A 176 -33.33 70.06 -9.58
N ILE A 177 -32.58 68.96 -9.54
CA ILE A 177 -31.22 68.86 -8.95
C ILE A 177 -31.05 69.38 -7.49
N LYS A 178 -31.28 68.49 -6.50
CA LYS A 178 -30.27 68.03 -5.51
C LYS A 178 -30.87 67.19 -4.36
N PRO A 179 -30.33 65.99 -4.13
CA PRO A 179 -30.15 65.43 -2.80
C PRO A 179 -28.68 65.64 -2.34
N ALA A 180 -28.47 65.80 -1.03
CA ALA A 180 -27.14 65.64 -0.44
C ALA A 180 -26.78 64.13 -0.37
N PRO A 181 -25.49 63.77 -0.29
CA PRO A 181 -25.08 62.40 0.05
C PRO A 181 -25.28 62.16 1.54
N GLU A 182 -26.53 62.19 2.01
CA GLU A 182 -26.86 61.61 3.30
C GLU A 182 -26.68 60.10 3.17
N THR A 183 -25.51 59.65 3.61
CA THR A 183 -25.26 58.24 3.86
C THR A 183 -26.24 57.77 4.92
N TYR A 184 -27.32 57.13 4.47
CA TYR A 184 -28.08 56.16 5.24
C TYR A 184 -27.17 54.96 5.52
N SER A 185 -26.17 55.19 6.37
CA SER A 185 -25.35 54.16 6.98
C SER A 185 -26.27 53.38 7.90
N THR A 186 -26.99 52.40 7.32
CA THR A 186 -27.69 51.36 8.07
C THR A 186 -26.69 50.86 9.12
N PRO A 187 -26.97 51.01 10.43
CA PRO A 187 -26.07 50.53 11.47
C PRO A 187 -26.22 49.01 11.58
N SER A 188 -25.88 48.30 10.51
CA SER A 188 -25.66 46.86 10.47
C SER A 188 -24.36 46.56 11.22
N SER A 189 -24.44 46.79 12.54
CA SER A 189 -23.34 46.71 13.48
C SER A 189 -22.91 45.26 13.67
N TYR A 190 -22.08 44.77 12.76
CA TYR A 190 -20.95 43.88 13.07
C TYR A 190 -19.83 44.18 12.09
N HIS A 191 -18.62 44.43 12.61
CA HIS A 191 -17.43 44.39 11.75
C HIS A 191 -17.33 42.97 11.17
N ALA A 192 -17.33 42.84 9.85
CA ALA A 192 -17.15 41.55 9.19
C ALA A 192 -15.81 40.96 9.67
N PHE A 193 -15.90 39.90 10.47
CA PHE A 193 -14.73 39.35 11.14
C PHE A 193 -13.85 38.62 10.12
N ASP A 194 -12.69 39.20 9.79
CA ASP A 194 -11.77 38.70 8.78
C ASP A 194 -11.12 37.36 9.19
N LEU A 195 -11.83 36.27 8.94
CA LEU A 195 -11.35 34.88 9.11
C LEU A 195 -9.96 34.68 8.47
N GLY A 196 -9.75 35.27 7.28
CA GLY A 196 -8.49 35.22 6.55
C GLY A 196 -7.30 35.86 7.26
N LYS A 197 -7.52 36.78 8.21
CA LYS A 197 -6.47 37.35 9.07
C LYS A 197 -6.18 36.48 10.30
N CYS A 198 -7.10 35.60 10.68
CA CYS A 198 -7.00 34.75 11.86
C CYS A 198 -6.39 33.38 11.53
N ILE A 199 -6.69 32.82 10.34
CA ILE A 199 -6.12 31.56 9.86
C ILE A 199 -4.57 31.52 9.88
N PRO A 200 -3.82 32.60 9.56
CA PRO A 200 -2.36 32.60 9.72
C PRO A 200 -1.85 32.58 11.17
N LEU A 201 -2.67 33.01 12.13
CA LEU A 201 -2.31 33.14 13.56
C LEU A 201 -2.61 31.88 14.39
N MET A 202 -3.37 30.93 13.84
CA MET A 202 -3.68 29.67 14.50
C MET A 202 -2.45 28.75 14.60
N PRO A 203 -2.35 27.92 15.67
CA PRO A 203 -1.31 26.90 15.78
C PRO A 203 -1.31 25.92 14.59
N SER A 204 -0.18 25.24 14.36
CA SER A 204 -0.15 24.09 13.45
C SER A 204 -0.89 22.91 14.06
N PHE A 205 -1.96 22.45 13.41
CA PHE A 205 -2.67 21.24 13.83
C PHE A 205 -1.76 20.02 13.67
N ARG A 206 -1.70 19.19 14.72
CA ARG A 206 -1.01 17.90 14.72
C ARG A 206 -1.89 16.88 15.44
N GLU A 207 -2.25 15.79 14.76
CA GLU A 207 -2.93 14.65 15.38
C GLU A 207 -2.12 14.03 16.55
N ALA A 208 -0.82 14.33 16.62
CA ALA A 208 0.07 13.98 17.72
C ALA A 208 -0.38 14.55 19.09
N GLU A 209 -0.96 15.75 19.08
CA GLU A 209 -1.06 16.64 20.26
C GLU A 209 -2.40 17.42 20.28
N VAL A 210 -3.50 16.76 19.88
CA VAL A 210 -4.83 17.38 19.67
C VAL A 210 -5.30 18.20 20.87
N ASP A 211 -5.22 17.63 22.07
CA ASP A 211 -5.54 18.30 23.34
C ASP A 211 -4.65 19.52 23.61
N GLY A 212 -3.36 19.47 23.27
CA GLY A 212 -2.45 20.62 23.35
C GLY A 212 -2.74 21.70 22.30
N TYR A 213 -3.17 21.30 21.10
CA TYR A 213 -3.60 22.20 20.03
C TYR A 213 -4.86 22.99 20.45
N PHE A 214 -5.86 22.34 21.05
CA PHE A 214 -7.06 23.04 21.54
C PHE A 214 -6.69 24.08 22.62
N VAL A 215 -5.88 23.72 23.62
CA VAL A 215 -5.42 24.67 24.65
C VAL A 215 -4.64 25.85 24.05
N ALA A 216 -3.80 25.61 23.05
CA ALA A 216 -3.07 26.67 22.35
C ALA A 216 -4.01 27.58 21.52
N PHE A 217 -4.98 26.99 20.83
CA PHE A 217 -6.02 27.71 20.08
C PHE A 217 -6.87 28.59 21.00
N GLU A 218 -7.43 28.03 22.09
CA GLU A 218 -8.27 28.75 23.04
C GLU A 218 -7.54 29.95 23.65
N ARG A 219 -6.25 29.79 23.98
CA ARG A 219 -5.44 30.86 24.55
C ARG A 219 -5.15 31.98 23.54
N ILE A 220 -4.96 31.66 22.26
CA ILE A 220 -4.79 32.66 21.18
C ILE A 220 -6.12 33.36 20.87
N ALA A 221 -7.19 32.59 20.70
CA ALA A 221 -8.52 33.10 20.39
C ALA A 221 -9.06 34.03 21.50
N SER A 222 -8.81 33.68 22.77
CA SER A 222 -9.15 34.52 23.92
C SER A 222 -8.29 35.80 23.99
N ALA A 223 -6.98 35.69 23.77
CA ALA A 223 -6.07 36.83 23.80
C ALA A 223 -6.32 37.84 22.65
N LEU A 224 -6.81 37.36 21.51
CA LEU A 224 -7.18 38.18 20.34
C LEU A 224 -8.70 38.47 20.26
N GLN A 225 -9.47 38.10 21.29
CA GLN A 225 -10.91 38.32 21.42
C GLN A 225 -11.72 37.90 20.18
N TRP A 226 -11.40 36.73 19.60
CA TRP A 226 -12.14 36.17 18.48
C TRP A 226 -13.57 35.78 18.91
N PRO A 227 -14.63 36.21 18.20
CA PRO A 227 -16.01 35.83 18.52
C PRO A 227 -16.19 34.31 18.56
N ARG A 228 -16.89 33.77 19.57
CA ARG A 228 -16.96 32.32 19.77
C ARG A 228 -17.61 31.59 18.59
N ASP A 229 -18.58 32.24 17.96
CA ASP A 229 -19.36 31.76 16.82
C ASP A 229 -18.49 31.45 15.58
N VAL A 230 -17.31 32.08 15.45
CA VAL A 230 -16.37 31.79 14.35
C VAL A 230 -15.33 30.72 14.70
N TRP A 231 -15.23 30.28 15.95
CA TRP A 231 -14.22 29.28 16.36
C TRP A 231 -14.37 27.94 15.62
N PRO A 232 -15.58 27.37 15.42
CA PRO A 232 -15.76 26.12 14.66
C PRO A 232 -15.33 26.25 13.19
N LEU A 233 -15.63 27.39 12.56
CA LEU A 233 -15.26 27.67 11.17
C LEU A 233 -13.75 27.86 11.01
N LEU A 234 -13.10 28.56 11.95
CA LEU A 234 -11.65 28.67 12.00
C LEU A 234 -10.98 27.30 12.18
N LEU A 235 -11.52 26.44 13.06
CA LEU A 235 -11.09 25.05 13.19
C LEU A 235 -11.24 24.29 11.86
N GLN A 236 -12.38 24.40 11.17
CA GLN A 236 -12.62 23.72 9.89
C GLN A 236 -11.58 24.09 8.82
N CYS A 237 -11.04 25.32 8.84
CA CYS A 237 -9.95 25.77 7.96
C CYS A 237 -8.55 25.23 8.33
N LYS A 238 -8.38 24.51 9.45
CA LYS A 238 -7.07 24.02 9.95
C LYS A 238 -7.02 22.55 10.31
N LEU A 239 -8.14 21.95 10.69
CA LEU A 239 -8.23 20.53 11.00
C LEU A 239 -8.05 19.70 9.73
N THR A 240 -7.34 18.58 9.86
CA THR A 240 -7.06 17.65 8.76
C THR A 240 -7.19 16.22 9.27
N GLY A 241 -7.21 15.25 8.34
CA GLY A 241 -7.31 13.84 8.69
C GLY A 241 -8.56 13.53 9.52
N ARG A 242 -8.39 12.77 10.61
CA ARG A 242 -9.50 12.24 11.39
C ARG A 242 -10.35 13.33 12.07
N ALA A 243 -9.77 14.48 12.41
CA ALA A 243 -10.49 15.60 13.00
C ALA A 243 -11.53 16.20 12.03
N LEU A 244 -11.17 16.27 10.73
CA LEU A 244 -12.04 16.82 9.70
C LEU A 244 -13.16 15.82 9.33
N GLU A 245 -12.86 14.52 9.31
CA GLU A 245 -13.88 13.46 9.18
C GLU A 245 -14.95 13.58 10.28
N VAL A 246 -14.52 13.68 11.54
CA VAL A 246 -15.41 13.82 12.71
C VAL A 246 -16.25 15.10 12.61
N MET A 247 -15.62 16.23 12.29
CA MET A 247 -16.32 17.50 12.09
C MET A 247 -17.35 17.44 10.95
N SER A 248 -17.06 16.71 9.87
CA SER A 248 -17.98 16.52 8.73
C SER A 248 -19.13 15.53 9.01
N ALA A 249 -19.00 14.70 10.05
CA ALA A 249 -20.01 13.74 10.50
C ALA A 249 -20.96 14.30 11.57
N LEU A 250 -20.67 15.48 12.12
CA LEU A 250 -21.56 16.21 13.04
C LEU A 250 -22.77 16.79 12.29
N SER A 251 -23.86 17.08 13.00
CA SER A 251 -25.00 17.78 12.41
C SER A 251 -24.63 19.23 12.06
N ALA A 252 -25.45 19.86 11.20
CA ALA A 252 -25.32 21.28 10.86
C ALA A 252 -25.53 22.24 12.06
N ILE A 253 -25.99 21.74 13.21
CA ILE A 253 -26.12 22.50 14.46
C ILE A 253 -24.88 22.24 15.33
N ASP A 254 -24.53 20.97 15.56
CA ASP A 254 -23.40 20.59 16.43
C ASP A 254 -22.04 21.03 15.86
N SER A 255 -21.91 21.15 14.54
CA SER A 255 -20.72 21.68 13.86
C SER A 255 -20.58 23.21 13.97
N LEU A 256 -21.60 23.91 14.44
CA LEU A 256 -21.58 25.35 14.73
C LEU A 256 -21.38 25.66 16.23
N ASP A 257 -21.37 24.66 17.11
CA ASP A 257 -20.95 24.82 18.51
C ASP A 257 -19.51 24.35 18.71
N TYR A 258 -18.67 25.25 19.24
CA TYR A 258 -17.29 24.96 19.58
C TYR A 258 -17.15 23.84 20.62
N ASP A 259 -18.03 23.78 21.62
CA ASP A 259 -17.91 22.78 22.69
C ASP A 259 -18.28 21.38 22.18
N CYS A 260 -19.36 21.25 21.39
CA CYS A 260 -19.68 20.02 20.68
C CYS A 260 -18.55 19.57 19.73
N VAL A 261 -18.00 20.48 18.91
CA VAL A 261 -16.87 20.19 18.02
C VAL A 261 -15.64 19.72 18.79
N LYS A 262 -15.23 20.45 19.84
CA LYS A 262 -14.08 20.11 20.69
C LYS A 262 -14.27 18.75 21.38
N ALA A 263 -15.43 18.53 22.00
CA ALA A 263 -15.73 17.29 22.71
C ALA A 263 -15.73 16.08 21.78
N ASN A 264 -16.35 16.17 20.59
CA ASN A 264 -16.39 15.06 19.64
C ASN A 264 -15.00 14.78 19.02
N ILE A 265 -14.21 15.80 18.70
CA ILE A 265 -12.85 15.60 18.19
C ILE A 265 -11.95 14.98 19.26
N LEU A 266 -11.93 15.51 20.49
CA LEU A 266 -11.16 14.93 21.59
C LEU A 266 -11.56 13.47 21.81
N THR A 267 -12.87 13.21 21.95
CA THR A 267 -13.42 11.86 22.07
C THR A 267 -12.96 10.95 20.92
N ALA A 268 -12.94 11.42 19.68
CA ALA A 268 -12.55 10.61 18.53
C ALA A 268 -11.05 10.27 18.45
N TYR A 269 -10.16 11.06 19.06
CA TYR A 269 -8.74 10.71 19.20
C TYR A 269 -8.45 9.94 20.49
N GLU A 270 -9.15 10.24 21.59
CA GLU A 270 -9.13 9.46 22.83
C GLU A 270 -9.62 8.03 22.61
N LEU A 271 -10.67 7.84 21.80
CA LEU A 271 -11.19 6.52 21.41
C LEU A 271 -10.25 5.72 20.47
N VAL A 272 -9.02 6.17 20.25
CA VAL A 272 -7.96 5.34 19.65
C VAL A 272 -6.86 5.04 20.69
N PRO A 273 -7.10 4.16 21.67
CA PRO A 273 -6.05 3.62 22.55
C PRO A 273 -4.82 3.12 21.79
N GLU A 274 -5.02 2.54 20.60
CA GLU A 274 -3.93 2.12 19.74
C GLU A 274 -3.02 3.29 19.30
N ALA A 275 -3.53 4.50 19.11
CA ALA A 275 -2.70 5.65 18.70
C ALA A 275 -1.70 6.04 19.81
N TYR A 276 -2.15 6.09 21.07
CA TYR A 276 -1.26 6.32 22.22
C TYR A 276 -0.29 5.15 22.42
N ARG A 277 -0.77 3.89 22.35
CA ARG A 277 0.07 2.69 22.40
C ARG A 277 1.14 2.68 21.30
N LEU A 278 0.78 3.10 20.09
CA LEU A 278 1.65 3.12 18.93
C LEU A 278 2.70 4.23 19.04
N ARG A 279 2.32 5.42 19.56
CA ARG A 279 3.26 6.50 19.91
C ARG A 279 4.23 6.03 21.00
N PHE A 280 3.73 5.45 22.09
CA PHE A 280 4.55 4.90 23.16
C PHE A 280 5.56 3.86 22.64
N ARG A 281 5.16 2.95 21.75
CA ARG A 281 6.06 1.93 21.16
C ARG A 281 7.00 2.46 20.07
N ARG A 282 6.57 3.42 19.24
CA ARG A 282 7.39 3.97 18.14
C ARG A 282 8.32 5.11 18.58
N GLY A 283 7.96 5.87 19.61
CA GLY A 283 8.76 6.99 20.11
C GLY A 283 10.21 6.60 20.39
N ARG A 284 11.13 7.42 19.87
CA ARG A 284 12.58 7.37 20.08
C ARG A 284 13.02 8.68 20.70
N PRO A 285 14.10 8.72 21.51
CA PRO A 285 14.63 9.98 21.97
C PRO A 285 15.10 10.80 20.77
N LEU A 286 14.90 12.11 20.81
CA LEU A 286 15.45 13.03 19.81
C LEU A 286 16.94 13.26 20.09
N ASP A 287 17.72 13.57 19.04
CA ASP A 287 19.12 13.94 19.19
C ASP A 287 19.25 15.19 20.07
N GLY A 288 19.89 15.04 21.24
CA GLY A 288 20.02 16.10 22.26
C GLY A 288 18.93 16.12 23.34
N GLN A 289 17.88 15.29 23.26
CA GLN A 289 16.87 15.16 24.32
C GLN A 289 17.47 14.45 25.55
N THR A 290 17.21 14.95 26.76
CA THR A 290 17.68 14.27 27.97
C THR A 290 16.86 13.02 28.28
N TYR A 291 17.48 12.01 28.90
CA TYR A 291 16.79 10.79 29.33
C TYR A 291 15.59 11.07 30.25
N THR A 292 15.67 12.12 31.07
CA THR A 292 14.58 12.57 31.96
C THR A 292 13.39 13.18 31.20
N GLU A 293 13.64 13.95 30.15
CA GLU A 293 12.57 14.49 29.29
C GLU A 293 11.90 13.37 28.51
N PHE A 294 12.68 12.45 27.93
CA PHE A 294 12.15 11.31 27.19
C PHE A 294 11.36 10.35 28.09
N ALA A 295 11.82 10.09 29.32
CA ALA A 295 11.08 9.30 30.29
C ALA A 295 9.73 9.95 30.67
N ARG A 296 9.73 11.27 30.92
CA ARG A 296 8.50 12.05 31.18
C ARG A 296 7.53 12.00 29.99
N GLU A 297 8.03 12.16 28.76
CA GLU A 297 7.22 12.08 27.54
C GLU A 297 6.56 10.69 27.39
N LYS A 298 7.33 9.63 27.66
CA LYS A 298 6.84 8.24 27.68
C LYS A 298 5.76 8.03 28.74
N SER A 299 5.93 8.55 29.96
CA SER A 299 4.91 8.46 31.01
C SER A 299 3.60 9.15 30.59
N ILE A 300 3.67 10.36 30.03
CA ILE A 300 2.49 11.08 29.54
C ILE A 300 1.77 10.30 28.43
N GLN A 301 2.50 9.67 27.51
CA GLN A 301 1.89 8.83 26.47
C GLN A 301 1.26 7.54 27.04
N PHE A 302 1.82 6.98 28.12
CA PHE A 302 1.28 5.81 28.81
C PHE A 302 0.03 6.15 29.65
N GLU A 303 0.07 7.21 30.44
CA GLU A 303 -1.08 7.69 31.24
C GLU A 303 -2.30 8.01 30.35
N LYS A 304 -2.07 8.64 29.20
CA LYS A 304 -3.11 8.88 28.19
C LYS A 304 -3.61 7.58 27.56
N TRP A 305 -2.74 6.62 27.28
CA TRP A 305 -3.16 5.30 26.78
C TRP A 305 -4.05 4.58 27.80
N CYS A 306 -3.69 4.54 29.09
CA CYS A 306 -4.51 3.92 30.14
C CYS A 306 -5.89 4.59 30.26
N SER A 307 -5.91 5.93 30.28
CA SER A 307 -7.13 6.73 30.33
C SER A 307 -8.04 6.46 29.13
N ALA A 308 -7.49 6.51 27.91
CA ALA A 308 -8.16 6.21 26.65
C ALA A 308 -8.75 4.78 26.62
N SER A 309 -8.00 3.80 27.14
CA SER A 309 -8.40 2.40 27.17
C SER A 309 -9.60 2.10 28.06
N LYS A 310 -9.96 2.99 29.01
CA LYS A 310 -10.95 2.72 30.09
C LYS A 310 -10.60 1.46 30.91
N VAL A 311 -9.32 1.13 30.96
CA VAL A 311 -8.76 -0.04 31.67
C VAL A 311 -8.27 0.43 33.03
N ASN A 312 -9.10 0.19 34.04
CA ASN A 312 -8.89 0.68 35.41
C ASN A 312 -8.02 -0.26 36.27
N SER A 313 -7.42 -1.30 35.69
CA SER A 313 -6.60 -2.30 36.38
C SER A 313 -5.39 -2.70 35.53
N TYR A 314 -4.27 -3.01 36.19
CA TYR A 314 -3.08 -3.57 35.56
C TYR A 314 -3.33 -4.98 34.99
N GLU A 315 -4.33 -5.71 35.50
CA GLU A 315 -4.66 -7.08 35.10
C GLU A 315 -5.43 -7.18 33.76
N THR A 316 -5.76 -6.06 33.12
CA THR A 316 -6.55 -6.01 31.87
C THR A 316 -5.87 -5.23 30.73
N LEU A 317 -4.53 -5.16 30.75
CA LEU A 317 -3.67 -4.60 29.68
C LEU A 317 -3.04 -5.68 28.76
#